data_AF-A0AA88ZMI9-F1
#
_entry.id   AF-A0AA88ZMI9-F1
#
_cell.length_a   1.000
_cell.length_b   1.000
_cell.length_c   1.000
_cell.angle_alpha   90.00
_cell.angle_beta   90.00
_cell.angle_gamma   90.00
#
_symmetry.space_group_name_H-M   'P 1'
#
loop_
_entity.id
_entity.type
_entity.pdbx_description
1 polymer ?
#
loop_
_entity_poly.entity_id
_entity_poly.type
_entity_poly.pdbx_seq_one_letter_code
_entity_poly.pdbx_strand_id
1 'polypeptide(L)'
;MKKINIFYLIISFLFIACEGDQGSTGATGAQGSNGATSLINISDEAPGSNCENGGQKIETGLDANENGILETNEIQNTRYVCNGINGSTSLTTVITEPAGANCANGGIKINSGLDIDGNGNLEESEITSSAFICNGVDGDNNGLTRITNENSGVNCANGGLKVDYGIDINNDGVLNDTEVEYTTYTCFEENSGLSLINITDEPNGTFCENGGIKIDTGIDLNGNQILDEAEILITKYVCNGLDGIINEEIRIKIVEGIGTAATTTSSTPIIVSGISFNKSNFENVGTIFFESDPYVNNTLNFALVELYNVTSSVGINNTLIRTNAIFDNKQTERSNDIINELPDTEITLGIRFSSELNGEFSASGIPYLVIKRSN
;
A
#
# COMPACT_ATOMS: atom_id res chain seq x y z
N MET A 1 -75.34 96.22 -61.09
CA MET A 1 -74.27 95.86 -62.05
C MET A 1 -72.97 95.93 -61.25
N LYS A 2 -72.20 94.88 -60.99
CA LYS A 2 -71.67 93.83 -61.88
C LYS A 2 -71.79 92.46 -61.21
N LYS A 3 -72.17 91.46 -62.02
CA LYS A 3 -72.05 90.03 -61.72
C LYS A 3 -70.58 89.63 -61.78
N ILE A 4 -70.13 88.76 -60.88
CA ILE A 4 -69.11 87.74 -61.17
C ILE A 4 -69.53 86.49 -60.36
N ASN A 5 -69.98 85.49 -61.10
CA ASN A 5 -70.14 84.10 -60.68
C ASN A 5 -68.94 83.36 -61.28
N ILE A 6 -68.21 82.58 -60.49
CA ILE A 6 -67.25 81.52 -60.86
C ILE A 6 -66.85 80.90 -59.50
N PHE A 7 -66.74 79.60 -59.24
CA PHE A 7 -67.14 78.32 -59.83
C PHE A 7 -66.66 77.30 -58.77
N TYR A 8 -67.43 76.25 -58.52
CA TYR A 8 -67.16 75.21 -57.52
C TYR A 8 -65.79 74.53 -57.69
N LEU A 9 -65.08 74.22 -56.59
CA LEU A 9 -64.27 72.99 -56.48
C LEU A 9 -64.01 72.61 -55.01
N ILE A 10 -64.70 71.57 -54.53
CA ILE A 10 -64.37 70.87 -53.28
C ILE A 10 -63.12 70.03 -53.55
N ILE A 11 -61.96 70.48 -53.09
CA ILE A 11 -60.72 69.68 -53.09
C ILE A 11 -60.66 68.92 -51.76
N SER A 12 -60.96 67.64 -51.84
CA SER A 12 -60.63 66.66 -50.82
C SER A 12 -59.11 66.53 -50.75
N PHE A 13 -58.49 67.04 -49.68
CA PHE A 13 -57.07 66.85 -49.41
C PHE A 13 -56.84 65.41 -48.96
N LEU A 14 -56.55 64.54 -49.93
CA LEU A 14 -56.04 63.19 -49.68
C LEU A 14 -54.60 63.33 -49.18
N PHE A 15 -54.35 63.02 -47.91
CA PHE A 15 -53.01 62.85 -47.36
C PHE A 15 -52.32 61.68 -48.09
N ILE A 16 -51.46 61.99 -49.05
CA ILE A 16 -50.49 61.03 -49.58
C ILE A 16 -49.22 61.20 -48.76
N ALA A 17 -49.11 60.40 -47.69
CA ALA A 17 -47.82 60.16 -47.07
C ALA A 17 -46.97 59.39 -48.08
N CYS A 18 -45.92 60.03 -48.60
CA CYS A 18 -44.86 59.34 -49.30
C CYS A 18 -43.98 58.69 -48.23
N GLU A 19 -44.23 57.42 -47.91
CA GLU A 19 -43.18 56.61 -47.25
C GLU A 19 -42.07 56.45 -48.29
N GLY A 20 -40.97 57.16 -48.10
CA GLY A 20 -39.77 56.92 -48.89
C GLY A 20 -39.26 55.53 -48.54
N ASP A 21 -39.21 54.63 -49.53
CA ASP A 21 -38.63 53.30 -49.37
C ASP A 21 -37.27 53.43 -48.68
N GLN A 22 -37.04 52.64 -47.63
CA GLN A 22 -35.74 52.57 -46.97
C GLN A 22 -34.70 52.16 -48.02
N GLY A 23 -33.70 53.02 -48.27
CA GLY A 23 -32.64 52.74 -49.23
C GLY A 23 -31.99 51.39 -48.94
N SER A 24 -31.71 50.62 -50.00
CA SER A 24 -31.11 49.29 -49.90
C SER A 24 -29.89 49.30 -48.99
N THR A 25 -29.80 48.35 -48.05
CA THR A 25 -28.62 48.15 -47.21
C THR A 25 -27.36 48.11 -48.07
N GLY A 26 -26.38 48.96 -47.75
CA GLY A 26 -25.11 49.00 -48.47
C GLY A 26 -24.42 47.63 -48.49
N ALA A 27 -23.68 47.34 -49.56
CA ALA A 27 -22.97 46.08 -49.69
C ALA A 27 -22.03 45.84 -48.50
N THR A 28 -22.04 44.63 -47.96
CA THR A 28 -21.07 44.19 -46.94
C THR A 28 -19.65 44.44 -47.46
N GLY A 29 -18.82 45.09 -46.65
CA GLY A 29 -17.42 45.32 -47.00
C GLY A 29 -16.67 44.02 -47.27
N ALA A 30 -15.64 44.08 -48.12
CA ALA A 30 -14.80 42.92 -48.40
C ALA A 30 -14.19 42.37 -47.09
N GLN A 31 -14.14 41.05 -46.96
CA GLN A 31 -13.46 40.39 -45.85
C GLN A 31 -11.99 40.84 -45.82
N GLY A 32 -11.50 41.27 -44.66
CA GLY A 32 -10.09 41.60 -44.47
C GLY A 32 -9.19 40.38 -44.67
N SER A 33 -7.94 40.60 -45.07
CA SER A 33 -6.96 39.52 -45.21
C SER A 33 -6.76 38.78 -43.89
N ASN A 34 -6.47 37.48 -43.97
CA ASN A 34 -6.06 36.70 -42.79
C ASN A 34 -4.80 37.32 -42.16
N GLY A 35 -4.70 37.30 -40.83
CA GLY A 35 -3.49 37.71 -40.11
C GLY A 35 -2.35 36.70 -40.32
N ALA A 36 -1.10 37.15 -40.17
CA ALA A 36 0.08 36.27 -40.25
C ALA A 36 0.07 35.21 -39.14
N THR A 37 0.52 34.00 -39.46
CA THR A 37 0.58 32.87 -38.53
C THR A 37 1.65 33.12 -37.46
N SER A 38 1.29 32.96 -36.18
CA SER A 38 2.26 33.01 -35.08
C SER A 38 2.75 31.60 -34.76
N LEU A 39 4.06 31.39 -34.69
CA LEU A 39 4.68 30.12 -34.37
C LEU A 39 5.39 30.15 -33.02
N ILE A 40 5.45 28.99 -32.38
CA ILE A 40 6.15 28.76 -31.12
C ILE A 40 7.12 27.59 -31.36
N ASN A 41 8.38 27.79 -31.03
CA ASN A 41 9.38 26.73 -30.98
C ASN A 41 9.80 26.48 -29.53
N ILE A 42 9.86 25.22 -29.12
CA ILE A 42 10.29 24.80 -27.80
C ILE A 42 11.44 23.82 -27.97
N SER A 43 12.58 24.14 -27.37
CA SER A 43 13.77 23.29 -27.38
C SER A 43 14.38 23.19 -26.00
N ASP A 44 15.22 22.18 -25.78
CA ASP A 44 15.96 22.05 -24.53
C ASP A 44 16.99 23.18 -24.38
N GLU A 45 17.07 23.75 -23.18
CA GLU A 45 18.12 24.70 -22.78
C GLU A 45 19.13 23.97 -21.89
N ALA A 46 20.40 24.00 -22.28
CA ALA A 46 21.47 23.40 -21.50
C ALA A 46 21.75 24.19 -20.20
N PRO A 47 22.27 23.55 -19.14
CA PRO A 47 22.77 24.22 -17.95
C PRO A 47 23.78 25.33 -18.29
N GLY A 48 23.57 26.54 -17.77
CA GLY A 48 24.41 27.69 -18.08
C GLY A 48 23.86 29.02 -17.58
N SER A 49 24.27 30.11 -18.22
CA SER A 49 23.97 31.49 -17.78
C SER A 49 22.50 31.85 -17.79
N ASN A 50 21.68 31.18 -18.62
CA ASN A 50 20.24 31.42 -18.70
C ASN A 50 19.46 30.58 -17.69
N CYS A 51 19.85 29.32 -17.51
CA CYS A 51 19.27 28.39 -16.55
C CYS A 51 20.37 27.54 -15.91
N GLU A 52 20.60 27.70 -14.61
CA GLU A 52 21.67 26.99 -13.88
C GLU A 52 21.55 25.47 -13.96
N ASN A 53 20.33 24.92 -13.93
CA ASN A 53 20.04 23.48 -13.98
C ASN A 53 19.44 23.02 -15.33
N GLY A 54 19.66 23.81 -16.39
CA GLY A 54 19.00 23.62 -17.68
C GLY A 54 17.48 23.86 -17.61
N GLY A 55 16.78 23.59 -18.70
CA GLY A 55 15.34 23.84 -18.78
C GLY A 55 14.81 23.78 -20.21
N GLN A 56 13.78 24.56 -20.49
CA GLN A 56 13.24 24.75 -21.85
C GLN A 56 13.43 26.18 -22.32
N LYS A 57 13.86 26.33 -23.57
CA LYS A 57 13.87 27.58 -24.31
C LYS A 57 12.61 27.66 -25.16
N ILE A 58 11.88 28.76 -25.03
CA ILE A 58 10.65 29.03 -25.77
C ILE A 58 10.88 30.26 -26.65
N GLU A 59 10.68 30.09 -27.95
CA GLU A 59 10.83 31.13 -28.96
C GLU A 59 9.50 31.36 -29.67
N THR A 60 9.11 32.62 -29.85
CA THR A 60 7.86 32.97 -30.52
C THR A 60 8.08 34.04 -31.58
N GLY A 61 7.40 33.93 -32.70
CA GLY A 61 7.49 34.89 -33.80
C GLY A 61 6.36 34.74 -34.81
N LEU A 62 6.31 35.66 -35.77
CA LEU A 62 5.41 35.57 -36.91
C LEU A 62 6.12 34.85 -38.04
N ASP A 63 5.49 33.84 -38.61
CA ASP A 63 5.92 33.16 -39.83
C ASP A 63 5.71 34.10 -41.02
N ALA A 64 6.73 34.90 -41.31
CA ALA A 64 6.66 35.99 -42.26
C ALA A 64 6.79 35.49 -43.70
N ASN A 65 7.40 34.32 -43.89
CA ASN A 65 7.59 33.69 -45.19
C ASN A 65 6.55 32.57 -45.49
N GLU A 66 5.66 32.29 -44.53
CA GLU A 66 4.57 31.30 -44.61
C GLU A 66 5.06 29.87 -44.87
N ASN A 67 6.26 29.51 -44.37
CA ASN A 67 6.85 28.19 -44.58
C ASN A 67 6.54 27.18 -43.46
N GLY A 68 5.86 27.60 -42.39
CA GLY A 68 5.46 26.77 -41.26
C GLY A 68 6.58 26.42 -40.27
N ILE A 69 7.75 27.04 -40.38
CA ILE A 69 8.92 26.84 -39.52
C ILE A 69 9.33 28.20 -38.96
N LEU A 70 9.50 28.31 -37.64
CA LEU A 70 9.99 29.54 -37.04
C LEU A 70 11.51 29.67 -37.28
N GLU A 71 11.90 30.50 -38.24
CA GLU A 71 13.31 30.74 -38.55
C GLU A 71 13.93 31.77 -37.59
N THR A 72 15.26 31.75 -37.45
CA THR A 72 15.98 32.61 -36.48
C THR A 72 15.73 34.11 -36.67
N ASN A 73 15.52 34.55 -37.92
CA ASN A 73 15.18 35.92 -38.29
C ASN A 73 13.73 36.32 -38.01
N GLU A 74 12.86 35.36 -37.72
CA GLU A 74 11.44 35.55 -37.46
C GLU A 74 11.13 35.57 -35.95
N ILE A 75 12.09 35.15 -35.11
CA ILE A 75 11.97 35.15 -33.65
C ILE A 75 11.85 36.58 -33.13
N GLN A 76 10.75 36.86 -32.43
CA GLN A 76 10.48 38.16 -31.82
C GLN A 76 10.69 38.13 -30.31
N ASN A 77 10.44 36.99 -29.67
CA ASN A 77 10.65 36.83 -28.23
C ASN A 77 11.30 35.48 -27.92
N THR A 78 12.22 35.50 -26.98
CA THR A 78 12.80 34.31 -26.35
C THR A 78 12.52 34.37 -24.85
N ARG A 79 12.11 33.25 -24.27
CA ARG A 79 11.93 33.06 -22.82
C ARG A 79 12.54 31.73 -22.41
N TYR A 80 12.97 31.66 -21.17
CA TYR A 80 13.57 30.47 -20.58
C TYR A 80 12.73 30.01 -19.40
N VAL A 81 12.42 28.72 -19.35
CA VAL A 81 11.75 28.05 -18.24
C VAL A 81 12.78 27.12 -17.61
N CYS A 82 13.36 27.54 -16.49
CA CYS A 82 14.43 26.80 -15.84
C CYS A 82 13.91 25.67 -14.97
N ASN A 83 14.62 24.55 -14.96
CA ASN A 83 14.37 23.45 -14.04
C ASN A 83 14.65 23.90 -12.60
N GLY A 84 13.81 23.44 -11.67
CA GLY A 84 14.07 23.55 -10.24
C GLY A 84 15.22 22.63 -9.81
N ILE A 85 15.72 22.84 -8.59
CA ILE A 85 16.62 21.89 -7.94
C ILE A 85 15.79 20.65 -7.57
N ASN A 86 16.33 19.45 -7.79
CA ASN A 86 15.69 18.22 -7.32
C ASN A 86 15.47 18.31 -5.80
N GLY A 87 14.27 18.03 -5.32
CA GLY A 87 14.01 17.96 -3.88
C GLY A 87 14.77 16.79 -3.26
N SER A 88 15.38 17.00 -2.09
CA SER A 88 15.94 15.91 -1.29
C SER A 88 14.84 14.94 -0.88
N THR A 89 15.14 13.64 -0.93
CA THR A 89 14.19 12.60 -0.52
C THR A 89 13.95 12.71 0.98
N SER A 90 12.69 12.77 1.41
CA SER A 90 12.38 12.66 2.83
C SER A 90 12.28 11.19 3.22
N LEU A 91 13.00 10.79 4.26
CA LEU A 91 13.04 9.43 4.76
C LEU A 91 12.44 9.33 6.15
N THR A 92 11.90 8.16 6.47
CA THR A 92 11.34 7.83 7.77
C THR A 92 11.87 6.48 8.22
N THR A 93 12.32 6.38 9.48
CA THR A 93 12.71 5.12 10.10
C THR A 93 11.86 4.85 11.32
N VAL A 94 11.55 3.56 11.53
CA VAL A 94 10.81 3.09 12.71
C VAL A 94 11.74 2.16 13.46
N ILE A 95 12.03 2.50 14.71
CA ILE A 95 12.86 1.69 15.60
C ILE A 95 12.10 1.40 16.89
N THR A 96 12.41 0.29 17.53
CA THR A 96 11.83 -0.05 18.83
C THR A 96 12.30 0.96 19.89
N GLU A 97 11.37 1.51 20.66
CA GLU A 97 11.66 2.34 21.83
C GLU A 97 11.62 1.47 23.09
N PRO A 98 12.74 1.32 23.82
CA PRO A 98 12.75 0.59 25.09
C PRO A 98 11.88 1.26 26.15
N ALA A 99 11.45 0.46 27.14
CA ALA A 99 10.77 0.98 28.32
C ALA A 99 11.64 2.00 29.06
N GLY A 100 11.12 3.20 29.31
CA GLY A 100 11.90 4.29 29.88
C GLY A 100 11.14 5.61 29.97
N ALA A 101 11.91 6.71 29.96
CA ALA A 101 11.39 8.06 30.20
C ALA A 101 10.40 8.53 29.12
N ASN A 102 10.55 8.06 27.88
CA ASN A 102 9.65 8.43 26.77
C ASN A 102 8.40 7.56 26.74
N CYS A 103 8.55 6.25 26.96
CA CYS A 103 7.44 5.28 27.00
C CYS A 103 7.63 4.30 28.15
N ALA A 104 6.73 4.33 29.14
CA ALA A 104 6.85 3.51 30.35
C ALA A 104 6.87 2.00 30.09
N ASN A 105 6.12 1.53 29.07
CA ASN A 105 6.01 0.12 28.69
C ASN A 105 6.71 -0.18 27.34
N GLY A 106 7.64 0.68 26.94
CA GLY A 106 8.25 0.63 25.61
C GLY A 106 7.26 0.98 24.50
N GLY A 107 7.68 0.82 23.26
CA GLY A 107 6.87 1.13 22.08
C GLY A 107 7.73 1.24 20.84
N ILE A 108 7.40 2.20 19.97
CA ILE A 108 8.16 2.50 18.75
C ILE A 108 8.49 3.99 18.68
N LYS A 109 9.70 4.30 18.23
CA LYS A 109 10.16 5.65 17.90
C LYS A 109 10.21 5.78 16.37
N ILE A 110 9.58 6.82 15.87
CA ILE A 110 9.56 7.18 14.45
C ILE A 110 10.46 8.39 14.28
N ASN A 111 11.45 8.30 13.39
CA ASN A 111 12.31 9.42 13.02
C ASN A 111 12.01 9.85 11.58
N SER A 112 12.10 11.15 11.31
CA SER A 112 11.97 11.69 9.95
C SER A 112 13.05 12.73 9.66
N GLY A 113 13.53 12.75 8.42
CA GLY A 113 14.53 13.70 7.95
C GLY A 113 14.62 13.78 6.44
N LEU A 114 15.59 14.57 5.96
CA LEU A 114 15.96 14.66 4.55
C LEU A 114 17.25 13.86 4.36
N ASP A 115 17.29 13.02 3.33
CA ASP A 115 18.48 12.34 2.84
C ASP A 115 19.39 13.38 2.18
N ILE A 116 20.34 13.90 2.96
CA ILE A 116 21.22 15.01 2.57
C ILE A 116 22.34 14.48 1.68
N ASP A 117 22.83 13.26 1.95
CA ASP A 117 23.94 12.67 1.22
C ASP A 117 23.52 11.78 0.03
N GLY A 118 22.21 11.50 -0.09
CA GLY A 118 21.61 10.77 -1.21
C GLY A 118 21.84 9.27 -1.15
N ASN A 119 22.19 8.71 0.02
CA ASN A 119 22.55 7.30 0.16
C ASN A 119 21.33 6.37 0.36
N GLY A 120 20.13 6.94 0.53
CA GLY A 120 18.87 6.22 0.68
C GLY A 120 18.59 5.69 2.09
N ASN A 121 19.39 6.05 3.08
CA ASN A 121 19.18 5.77 4.50
C ASN A 121 19.02 7.08 5.27
N LEU A 122 18.40 7.00 6.46
CA LEU A 122 18.26 8.15 7.34
C LEU A 122 19.25 8.03 8.49
N GLU A 123 20.36 8.77 8.44
CA GLU A 123 21.33 8.79 9.54
C GLU A 123 20.91 9.70 10.69
N GLU A 124 21.51 9.50 11.86
CA GLU A 124 21.25 10.31 13.06
C GLU A 124 21.47 11.81 12.84
N SER A 125 22.44 12.20 12.00
CA SER A 125 22.71 13.59 11.64
C SER A 125 21.65 14.21 10.73
N GLU A 126 20.82 13.40 10.09
CA GLU A 126 19.80 13.82 9.13
C GLU A 126 18.40 13.88 9.75
N ILE A 127 18.23 13.29 10.93
CA ILE A 127 16.96 13.30 11.67
C ILE A 127 16.64 14.73 12.10
N THR A 128 15.51 15.24 11.61
CA THR A 128 15.00 16.57 11.98
C THR A 128 13.82 16.50 12.94
N SER A 129 13.15 15.35 13.03
CA SER A 129 12.05 15.14 13.97
C SER A 129 11.96 13.69 14.43
N SER A 130 11.45 13.52 15.65
CA SER A 130 11.14 12.21 16.23
C SER A 130 9.78 12.24 16.93
N ALA A 131 9.02 11.16 16.78
CA ALA A 131 7.77 10.91 17.50
C ALA A 131 7.84 9.55 18.20
N PHE A 132 7.10 9.41 19.30
CA PHE A 132 7.03 8.18 20.08
C PHE A 132 5.59 7.68 20.11
N ILE A 133 5.41 6.38 19.87
CA ILE A 133 4.14 5.69 20.05
C ILE A 133 4.38 4.63 21.13
N CYS A 134 3.81 4.87 22.30
CA CYS A 134 4.00 4.01 23.46
C CYS A 134 3.00 2.86 23.48
N ASN A 135 3.44 1.69 23.92
CA ASN A 135 2.55 0.59 24.23
C ASN A 135 1.61 1.00 25.37
N GLY A 136 0.39 0.48 25.31
CA GLY A 136 -0.51 0.50 26.46
C GLY A 136 0.09 -0.29 27.63
N VAL A 137 -0.56 -0.22 28.79
CA VAL A 137 -0.43 -1.35 29.73
C VAL A 137 -1.00 -2.58 29.03
N ASP A 138 -0.32 -3.72 29.13
CA ASP A 138 -0.89 -4.99 28.69
C ASP A 138 -2.27 -5.09 29.33
N GLY A 139 -3.32 -5.12 28.50
CA GLY A 139 -4.63 -5.53 28.99
C GLY A 139 -4.46 -6.98 29.44
N ASP A 140 -4.96 -7.33 30.63
CA ASP A 140 -5.08 -8.74 31.00
C ASP A 140 -5.73 -9.45 29.81
N ASN A 141 -5.06 -10.45 29.23
CA ASN A 141 -5.39 -11.14 27.97
C ASN A 141 -6.74 -11.92 28.00
N ASN A 142 -7.63 -11.52 28.88
CA ASN A 142 -8.90 -12.13 29.22
C ASN A 142 -10.08 -11.18 28.99
N GLY A 143 -9.88 -10.03 28.35
CA GLY A 143 -10.97 -9.14 27.96
C GLY A 143 -11.89 -9.82 26.94
N LEU A 144 -13.09 -10.20 27.37
CA LEU A 144 -14.11 -10.79 26.50
C LEU A 144 -15.24 -9.80 26.22
N THR A 145 -15.87 -9.97 25.06
CA THR A 145 -17.08 -9.24 24.65
C THR A 145 -18.17 -10.24 24.32
N ARG A 146 -19.36 -10.05 24.90
CA ARG A 146 -20.53 -10.89 24.65
C ARG A 146 -21.68 -10.04 24.13
N ILE A 147 -22.20 -10.39 22.95
CA ILE A 147 -23.33 -9.70 22.33
C ILE A 147 -24.57 -10.58 22.50
N THR A 148 -25.62 -10.03 23.09
CA THR A 148 -26.92 -10.68 23.27
C THR A 148 -28.03 -9.78 22.76
N ASN A 149 -29.22 -10.34 22.54
CA ASN A 149 -30.39 -9.56 22.15
C ASN A 149 -30.89 -8.74 23.37
N GLU A 150 -31.18 -7.45 23.17
CA GLU A 150 -31.89 -6.62 24.16
C GLU A 150 -33.37 -6.56 23.79
N ASN A 151 -34.22 -7.02 24.70
CA ASN A 151 -35.66 -7.00 24.50
C ASN A 151 -36.21 -5.57 24.54
N SER A 152 -37.36 -5.36 23.89
CA SER A 152 -38.08 -4.09 24.00
C SER A 152 -38.40 -3.79 25.47
N GLY A 153 -38.02 -2.60 25.93
CA GLY A 153 -38.08 -2.29 27.35
C GLY A 153 -37.43 -0.97 27.72
N VAL A 154 -37.07 -0.86 29.01
CA VAL A 154 -36.56 0.38 29.62
C VAL A 154 -35.25 0.84 28.98
N ASN A 155 -34.41 -0.09 28.49
CA ASN A 155 -33.11 0.24 27.88
C ASN A 155 -33.24 0.58 26.39
N CYS A 156 -34.08 -0.15 25.64
CA CYS A 156 -34.38 0.09 24.24
C CYS A 156 -35.88 -0.06 23.97
N ALA A 157 -36.56 1.03 23.59
CA ALA A 157 -38.02 1.04 23.40
C ALA A 157 -38.51 0.02 22.35
N ASN A 158 -37.70 -0.28 21.33
CA ASN A 158 -38.02 -1.21 20.24
C ASN A 158 -37.09 -2.43 20.21
N GLY A 159 -36.41 -2.72 21.32
CA GLY A 159 -35.35 -3.74 21.36
C GLY A 159 -34.07 -3.29 20.66
N GLY A 160 -33.04 -4.12 20.73
CA GLY A 160 -31.70 -3.79 20.26
C GLY A 160 -30.70 -4.91 20.48
N LEU A 161 -29.42 -4.57 20.46
CA LEU A 161 -28.34 -5.44 20.92
C LEU A 161 -27.82 -4.96 22.27
N LYS A 162 -27.61 -5.88 23.19
CA LYS A 162 -26.86 -5.68 24.44
C LYS A 162 -25.43 -6.16 24.23
N VAL A 163 -24.47 -5.29 24.46
CA VAL A 163 -23.03 -5.59 24.35
C VAL A 163 -22.43 -5.52 25.76
N ASP A 164 -22.06 -6.68 26.29
CA ASP A 164 -21.39 -6.83 27.57
C ASP A 164 -19.87 -6.92 27.37
N TYR A 165 -19.11 -6.25 28.22
CA TYR A 165 -17.65 -6.33 28.25
C TYR A 165 -17.15 -6.60 29.67
N GLY A 166 -16.12 -7.41 29.79
CA GLY A 166 -15.55 -7.81 31.06
C GLY A 166 -14.30 -8.66 30.92
N ILE A 167 -13.74 -9.06 32.06
CA ILE A 167 -12.54 -9.89 32.13
C ILE A 167 -12.98 -11.31 32.49
N ASP A 168 -12.58 -12.30 31.69
CA ASP A 168 -12.70 -13.71 32.03
C ASP A 168 -11.81 -14.01 33.24
N ILE A 169 -12.41 -14.05 34.43
CA ILE A 169 -11.68 -14.22 35.69
C ILE A 169 -11.25 -15.68 35.87
N ASN A 170 -12.00 -16.61 35.29
CA ASN A 170 -11.84 -18.04 35.53
C ASN A 170 -11.08 -18.76 34.39
N ASN A 171 -10.77 -18.05 33.30
CA ASN A 171 -10.08 -18.50 32.09
C ASN A 171 -10.80 -19.65 31.36
N ASP A 172 -12.14 -19.71 31.41
CA ASP A 172 -12.94 -20.70 30.70
C ASP A 172 -13.27 -20.30 29.25
N GLY A 173 -12.87 -19.10 28.83
CA GLY A 173 -13.08 -18.57 27.49
C GLY A 173 -14.49 -18.02 27.24
N VAL A 174 -15.34 -17.93 28.28
CA VAL A 174 -16.72 -17.46 28.20
C VAL A 174 -16.93 -16.28 29.14
N LEU A 175 -17.55 -15.21 28.65
CA LEU A 175 -17.93 -14.09 29.51
C LEU A 175 -19.22 -14.40 30.27
N ASN A 176 -19.09 -14.82 31.52
CA ASN A 176 -20.22 -15.08 32.41
C ASN A 176 -20.80 -13.78 32.98
N ASP A 177 -22.06 -13.80 33.44
CA ASP A 177 -22.73 -12.59 33.97
C ASP A 177 -22.01 -11.97 35.17
N THR A 178 -21.26 -12.77 35.92
CA THR A 178 -20.46 -12.31 37.06
C THR A 178 -19.15 -11.63 36.67
N GLU A 179 -18.73 -11.80 35.42
CA GLU A 179 -17.47 -11.29 34.86
C GLU A 179 -17.69 -10.01 34.04
N VAL A 180 -18.94 -9.70 33.70
CA VAL A 180 -19.31 -8.45 33.02
C VAL A 180 -18.99 -7.27 33.92
N GLU A 181 -18.04 -6.46 33.49
CA GLU A 181 -17.67 -5.23 34.18
C GLU A 181 -18.59 -4.07 33.73
N TYR A 182 -19.09 -4.15 32.50
CA TYR A 182 -19.89 -3.09 31.92
C TYR A 182 -20.77 -3.56 30.75
N THR A 183 -21.83 -2.78 30.49
CA THR A 183 -22.84 -3.08 29.46
C THR A 183 -23.17 -1.83 28.65
N THR A 184 -23.31 -1.96 27.34
CA THR A 184 -23.85 -0.93 26.44
C THR A 184 -24.96 -1.48 25.56
N TYR A 185 -25.81 -0.61 25.02
CA TYR A 185 -26.99 -0.96 24.23
C TYR A 185 -27.00 -0.24 22.89
N THR A 186 -27.39 -0.97 21.83
CA THR A 186 -27.62 -0.43 20.49
C THR A 186 -29.08 -0.67 20.12
N CYS A 187 -29.92 0.35 20.16
CA CYS A 187 -31.36 0.23 19.97
C CYS A 187 -31.80 0.35 18.50
N PHE A 188 -32.86 -0.34 18.11
CA PHE A 188 -33.46 -0.24 16.77
C PHE A 188 -34.44 0.94 16.66
N GLU A 189 -34.51 1.56 15.47
CA GLU A 189 -35.43 2.68 15.17
C GLU A 189 -36.79 2.19 14.61
N GLU A 190 -37.84 3.00 14.81
CA GLU A 190 -39.24 2.62 14.54
C GLU A 190 -39.53 2.38 13.04
N ASN A 191 -40.22 1.26 12.74
CA ASN A 191 -40.79 0.83 11.43
C ASN A 191 -40.06 -0.26 10.64
N SER A 192 -39.43 -1.22 11.30
CA SER A 192 -39.14 -2.51 10.67
C SER A 192 -39.85 -3.59 11.47
N GLY A 193 -40.65 -4.46 10.82
CA GLY A 193 -41.13 -5.68 11.47
C GLY A 193 -39.93 -6.34 12.15
N LEU A 194 -40.06 -6.70 13.43
CA LEU A 194 -38.94 -7.07 14.29
C LEU A 194 -38.10 -8.14 13.60
N SER A 195 -36.96 -7.71 13.06
CA SER A 195 -36.01 -8.60 12.40
C SER A 195 -35.19 -9.23 13.50
N LEU A 196 -35.57 -10.43 13.92
CA LEU A 196 -34.86 -11.17 14.95
C LEU A 196 -33.67 -11.90 14.34
N ILE A 197 -32.56 -11.90 15.07
CA ILE A 197 -31.36 -12.68 14.77
C ILE A 197 -31.12 -13.59 15.96
N ASN A 198 -31.10 -14.89 15.73
CA ASN A 198 -30.70 -15.89 16.71
C ASN A 198 -29.33 -16.45 16.34
N ILE A 199 -28.36 -16.33 17.24
CA ILE A 199 -27.01 -16.87 17.05
C ILE A 199 -26.81 -17.96 18.08
N THR A 200 -26.55 -19.18 17.60
CA THR A 200 -26.27 -20.34 18.44
C THR A 200 -24.98 -21.01 17.98
N ASP A 201 -24.25 -21.63 18.89
CA ASP A 201 -23.08 -22.43 18.53
C ASP A 201 -23.50 -23.58 17.61
N GLU A 202 -22.78 -23.75 16.50
CA GLU A 202 -22.92 -24.91 15.63
C GLU A 202 -21.86 -25.95 16.02
N PRO A 203 -22.27 -27.15 16.46
CA PRO A 203 -21.32 -28.20 16.81
C PRO A 203 -20.60 -28.76 15.57
N ASN A 204 -19.47 -29.42 15.81
CA ASN A 204 -18.73 -30.10 14.74
C ASN A 204 -19.62 -31.15 14.07
N GLY A 205 -19.84 -31.02 12.76
CA GLY A 205 -20.81 -31.84 12.06
C GLY A 205 -20.94 -31.53 10.59
N THR A 206 -22.09 -31.91 10.02
CA THR A 206 -22.34 -31.86 8.58
C THR A 206 -22.42 -30.45 8.00
N PHE A 207 -22.69 -29.44 8.82
CA PHE A 207 -22.78 -28.04 8.37
C PHE A 207 -21.46 -27.30 8.56
N CYS A 208 -20.77 -27.55 9.67
CA CYS A 208 -19.43 -27.04 9.95
C CYS A 208 -18.54 -28.16 10.51
N GLU A 209 -17.54 -28.60 9.75
CA GLU A 209 -16.66 -29.71 10.13
C GLU A 209 -15.91 -29.46 11.47
N ASN A 210 -15.56 -28.20 11.75
CA ASN A 210 -14.84 -27.77 12.97
C ASN A 210 -15.71 -26.90 13.90
N GLY A 211 -17.04 -27.04 13.77
CA GLY A 211 -17.99 -26.20 14.50
C GLY A 211 -17.95 -24.76 14.01
N GLY A 212 -18.69 -23.89 14.69
CA GLY A 212 -18.77 -22.47 14.35
C GLY A 212 -20.01 -21.85 14.97
N ILE A 213 -20.62 -20.91 14.26
CA ILE A 213 -21.87 -20.27 14.68
C ILE A 213 -22.94 -20.45 13.61
N LYS A 214 -24.15 -20.78 14.05
CA LYS A 214 -25.37 -20.77 13.25
C LYS A 214 -26.09 -19.45 13.50
N ILE A 215 -26.45 -18.75 12.42
CA ILE A 215 -27.15 -17.48 12.43
C ILE A 215 -28.48 -17.65 11.72
N ASP A 216 -29.57 -17.61 12.48
CA ASP A 216 -30.94 -17.62 11.96
C ASP A 216 -31.48 -16.19 11.96
N THR A 217 -32.05 -15.73 10.85
CA THR A 217 -32.71 -14.42 10.75
C THR A 217 -34.12 -14.55 10.22
N GLY A 218 -35.04 -13.76 10.76
CA GLY A 218 -36.44 -13.80 10.39
C GLY A 218 -37.23 -12.62 10.93
N ILE A 219 -38.52 -12.60 10.63
CA ILE A 219 -39.43 -11.55 11.12
C ILE A 219 -40.36 -12.21 12.12
N ASP A 220 -40.45 -11.64 13.33
CA ASP A 220 -41.44 -12.06 14.32
C ASP A 220 -42.85 -11.74 13.79
N LEU A 221 -43.56 -12.77 13.33
CA LEU A 221 -44.87 -12.64 12.70
C LEU A 221 -45.99 -12.66 13.74
N ASN A 222 -45.76 -13.32 14.86
CA ASN A 222 -46.77 -13.55 15.88
C ASN A 222 -46.67 -12.59 17.08
N GLY A 223 -45.61 -11.78 17.12
CA GLY A 223 -45.37 -10.73 18.11
C GLY A 223 -44.96 -11.26 19.48
N ASN A 224 -44.51 -12.51 19.58
CA ASN A 224 -44.07 -13.13 20.84
C ASN A 224 -42.60 -12.83 21.18
N GLN A 225 -41.88 -12.13 20.31
CA GLN A 225 -40.51 -11.67 20.52
C GLN A 225 -39.48 -12.82 20.63
N ILE A 226 -39.80 -14.00 20.09
CA ILE A 226 -38.91 -15.14 19.95
C ILE A 226 -38.85 -15.47 18.46
N LEU A 227 -37.67 -15.74 17.91
CA LEU A 227 -37.58 -16.23 16.54
C LEU A 227 -37.98 -17.70 16.52
N ASP A 228 -39.27 -17.96 16.31
CA ASP A 228 -39.78 -19.31 16.20
C ASP A 228 -39.27 -19.97 14.91
N GLU A 229 -39.19 -21.31 14.89
CA GLU A 229 -38.69 -22.05 13.72
C GLU A 229 -39.49 -21.74 12.43
N ALA A 230 -40.77 -21.42 12.57
CA ALA A 230 -41.65 -21.04 11.46
C ALA A 230 -41.41 -19.60 10.94
N GLU A 231 -40.67 -18.79 11.67
CA GLU A 231 -40.40 -17.38 11.39
C GLU A 231 -39.01 -17.15 10.80
N ILE A 232 -38.14 -18.16 10.86
CA ILE A 232 -36.80 -18.15 10.26
C ILE A 232 -36.94 -18.05 8.74
N LEU A 233 -36.40 -16.97 8.17
CA LEU A 233 -36.37 -16.74 6.73
C LEU A 233 -35.03 -17.15 6.12
N ILE A 234 -33.94 -16.96 6.87
CA ILE A 234 -32.58 -17.25 6.41
C ILE A 234 -31.82 -17.94 7.54
N THR A 235 -31.23 -19.09 7.25
CA THR A 235 -30.21 -19.73 8.09
C THR A 235 -28.87 -19.62 7.39
N LYS A 236 -27.87 -19.11 8.10
CA LYS A 236 -26.49 -19.05 7.62
C LYS A 236 -25.55 -19.62 8.65
N TYR A 237 -24.63 -20.46 8.19
CA TYR A 237 -23.55 -20.98 9.01
C TYR A 237 -22.29 -20.17 8.75
N VAL A 238 -21.64 -19.72 9.82
CA VAL A 238 -20.28 -19.20 9.78
C VAL A 238 -19.44 -20.25 10.48
N CYS A 239 -18.88 -21.14 9.67
CA CYS A 239 -18.02 -22.19 10.18
C CYS A 239 -16.70 -21.60 10.61
N ASN A 240 -16.16 -22.13 11.71
CA ASN A 240 -14.76 -21.93 12.01
C ASN A 240 -13.96 -22.39 10.79
N GLY A 241 -12.99 -21.57 10.39
CA GLY A 241 -11.93 -22.06 9.52
C GLY A 241 -11.26 -23.26 10.19
N LEU A 242 -10.53 -24.06 9.43
CA LEU A 242 -9.40 -24.77 10.06
C LEU A 242 -8.61 -23.72 10.82
N ASP A 243 -8.22 -24.00 12.07
CA ASP A 243 -7.29 -23.14 12.81
C ASP A 243 -6.24 -22.67 11.82
N GLY A 244 -6.22 -21.36 11.60
CA GLY A 244 -5.36 -20.77 10.60
C GLY A 244 -3.95 -21.19 10.97
N ILE A 245 -3.38 -22.12 10.21
CA ILE A 245 -1.95 -22.37 10.24
C ILE A 245 -1.34 -21.08 9.72
N ILE A 246 -1.10 -20.15 10.64
CA ILE A 246 -0.08 -19.14 10.48
C ILE A 246 1.16 -19.92 10.06
N ASN A 247 1.49 -19.87 8.77
CA ASN A 247 2.81 -20.26 8.30
C ASN A 247 3.77 -19.21 8.88
N GLU A 248 4.07 -19.32 10.18
CA GLU A 248 5.09 -18.54 10.88
C GLU A 248 6.46 -19.02 10.39
N GLU A 249 6.77 -18.72 9.12
CA GLU A 249 8.13 -18.79 8.60
C GLU A 249 8.87 -17.53 9.09
N ILE A 250 9.75 -17.70 10.07
CA ILE A 250 10.69 -16.65 10.48
C ILE A 250 11.86 -16.70 9.49
N ARG A 251 12.08 -15.61 8.75
CA ARG A 251 13.19 -15.48 7.80
C ARG A 251 14.27 -14.57 8.40
N ILE A 252 15.43 -15.14 8.68
CA ILE A 252 16.58 -14.43 9.24
C ILE A 252 17.63 -14.29 8.17
N LYS A 253 17.96 -13.06 7.80
CA LYS A 253 19.05 -12.78 6.88
C LYS A 253 20.39 -13.11 7.56
N ILE A 254 21.20 -13.97 6.94
CA ILE A 254 22.42 -14.48 7.60
C ILE A 254 23.56 -13.46 7.51
N VAL A 255 23.64 -12.70 6.42
CA VAL A 255 24.73 -11.75 6.18
C VAL A 255 24.17 -10.40 5.76
N GLU A 256 24.56 -9.33 6.48
CA GLU A 256 24.14 -7.96 6.16
C GLU A 256 24.90 -7.37 4.95
N GLY A 257 24.24 -6.45 4.23
CA GLY A 257 24.88 -5.67 3.16
C GLY A 257 25.05 -6.35 1.79
N ILE A 258 24.44 -7.52 1.54
CA ILE A 258 24.70 -8.27 0.30
C ILE A 258 23.49 -8.26 -0.64
N GLY A 259 23.32 -7.13 -1.33
CA GLY A 259 22.51 -7.03 -2.56
C GLY A 259 23.34 -7.19 -3.84
N THR A 260 24.67 -7.32 -3.73
CA THR A 260 25.66 -7.49 -4.84
C THR A 260 27.06 -7.95 -4.36
N ALA A 261 27.29 -8.16 -3.05
CA ALA A 261 28.65 -8.09 -2.47
C ALA A 261 29.42 -9.42 -2.27
N ALA A 262 28.77 -10.58 -2.11
CA ALA A 262 29.48 -11.87 -2.04
C ALA A 262 29.59 -12.45 -3.44
N THR A 263 30.58 -11.96 -4.17
CA THR A 263 30.94 -12.45 -5.49
C THR A 263 32.35 -13.04 -5.46
N THR A 264 32.60 -13.99 -6.34
CA THR A 264 33.90 -14.62 -6.48
C THR A 264 34.09 -15.08 -7.90
N THR A 265 35.35 -15.13 -8.32
CA THR A 265 35.77 -15.82 -9.54
C THR A 265 36.63 -17.05 -9.23
N SER A 266 36.88 -17.37 -7.95
CA SER A 266 37.76 -18.48 -7.58
C SER A 266 36.98 -19.74 -7.24
N SER A 267 37.59 -20.89 -7.54
CA SER A 267 37.17 -22.19 -7.01
C SER A 267 37.62 -22.47 -5.59
N THR A 268 38.39 -21.57 -4.99
CA THR A 268 38.69 -21.62 -3.56
C THR A 268 37.52 -20.98 -2.80
N PRO A 269 36.89 -21.69 -1.85
CA PRO A 269 35.78 -21.15 -1.10
C PRO A 269 36.15 -19.96 -0.24
N ILE A 270 35.27 -18.97 -0.24
CA ILE A 270 35.32 -17.78 0.59
C ILE A 270 34.31 -17.97 1.72
N ILE A 271 34.69 -17.58 2.93
CA ILE A 271 33.82 -17.62 4.11
C ILE A 271 33.41 -16.19 4.43
N VAL A 272 32.09 -15.97 4.56
CA VAL A 272 31.53 -14.70 5.00
C VAL A 272 30.82 -14.94 6.31
N SER A 273 31.35 -14.34 7.37
CA SER A 273 30.72 -14.39 8.69
C SER A 273 29.43 -13.58 8.69
N GLY A 274 28.44 -14.07 9.44
CA GLY A 274 27.13 -13.48 9.54
C GLY A 274 26.71 -13.27 10.99
N ILE A 275 25.52 -13.76 11.32
CA ILE A 275 24.84 -13.57 12.61
C ILE A 275 25.28 -14.56 13.70
N SER A 276 25.08 -14.16 14.96
CA SER A 276 24.98 -15.12 16.07
C SER A 276 23.61 -15.81 16.02
N PHE A 277 23.58 -17.12 16.19
CA PHE A 277 22.37 -17.93 16.13
C PHE A 277 22.36 -18.96 17.26
N ASN A 278 21.24 -19.04 17.97
CA ASN A 278 20.96 -20.09 18.94
C ASN A 278 19.57 -20.66 18.65
N LYS A 279 19.50 -21.95 18.31
CA LYS A 279 18.25 -22.65 18.00
C LYS A 279 17.25 -22.62 19.16
N SER A 280 17.75 -22.60 20.39
CA SER A 280 16.93 -22.57 21.62
C SER A 280 16.17 -21.26 21.83
N ASN A 281 16.51 -20.19 21.09
CA ASN A 281 15.78 -18.91 21.17
C ASN A 281 14.43 -18.94 20.43
N PHE A 282 14.10 -20.05 19.76
CA PHE A 282 12.89 -20.21 18.98
C PHE A 282 12.04 -21.35 19.57
N GLU A 283 10.79 -21.06 19.94
CA GLU A 283 9.88 -22.04 20.52
C GLU A 283 9.11 -22.80 19.43
N ASN A 284 8.84 -24.09 19.67
CA ASN A 284 8.08 -24.98 18.77
C ASN A 284 8.64 -25.02 17.35
N VAL A 285 9.95 -25.13 17.15
CA VAL A 285 10.53 -25.24 15.80
C VAL A 285 10.28 -26.63 15.23
N GLY A 286 9.59 -26.69 14.08
CA GLY A 286 9.32 -27.94 13.37
C GLY A 286 10.39 -28.26 12.33
N THR A 287 10.73 -27.29 11.47
CA THR A 287 11.74 -27.47 10.41
C THR A 287 12.56 -26.20 10.22
N ILE A 288 13.83 -26.34 9.83
CA ILE A 288 14.70 -25.21 9.47
C ILE A 288 15.24 -25.44 8.07
N PHE A 289 15.23 -24.41 7.22
CA PHE A 289 15.81 -24.45 5.88
C PHE A 289 16.83 -23.33 5.69
N PHE A 290 17.81 -23.58 4.83
CA PHE A 290 18.67 -22.56 4.25
C PHE A 290 18.14 -22.19 2.87
N GLU A 291 17.96 -20.89 2.62
CA GLU A 291 17.54 -20.35 1.33
C GLU A 291 18.58 -19.37 0.79
N SER A 292 18.83 -19.40 -0.51
CA SER A 292 19.64 -18.39 -1.19
C SER A 292 19.29 -18.34 -2.67
N ASP A 293 19.56 -17.22 -3.34
CA ASP A 293 19.33 -17.03 -4.79
C ASP A 293 20.65 -16.79 -5.57
N PRO A 294 21.60 -17.75 -5.54
CA PRO A 294 22.88 -17.58 -6.22
C PRO A 294 22.73 -17.49 -7.74
N TYR A 295 23.68 -16.82 -8.37
CA TYR A 295 23.69 -16.66 -9.82
C TYR A 295 25.11 -16.59 -10.38
N VAL A 296 25.24 -16.93 -11.66
CA VAL A 296 26.49 -16.89 -12.45
C VAL A 296 26.31 -15.98 -13.66
N ASN A 297 27.40 -15.66 -14.36
CA ASN A 297 27.34 -14.97 -15.66
C ASN A 297 27.43 -15.94 -16.86
N ASN A 298 27.83 -17.19 -16.62
CA ASN A 298 28.11 -18.21 -17.62
C ASN A 298 27.43 -19.51 -17.18
N THR A 299 26.49 -20.02 -17.99
CA THR A 299 25.70 -21.22 -17.66
C THR A 299 26.50 -22.52 -17.64
N LEU A 300 27.77 -22.49 -18.09
CA LEU A 300 28.71 -23.62 -17.95
C LEU A 300 29.36 -23.67 -16.55
N ASN A 301 29.30 -22.56 -15.79
CA ASN A 301 29.76 -22.48 -14.42
C ASN A 301 28.61 -22.73 -13.44
N PHE A 302 28.95 -23.09 -12.21
CA PHE A 302 28.00 -23.21 -11.11
C PHE A 302 28.45 -22.37 -9.90
N ALA A 303 27.52 -21.64 -9.31
CA ALA A 303 27.70 -21.03 -8.01
C ALA A 303 27.42 -22.09 -6.93
N LEU A 304 28.33 -22.21 -5.97
CA LEU A 304 28.24 -23.11 -4.84
C LEU A 304 28.08 -22.27 -3.57
N VAL A 305 26.98 -22.44 -2.85
CA VAL A 305 26.69 -21.72 -1.60
C VAL A 305 26.17 -22.69 -0.56
N GLU A 306 26.74 -22.68 0.63
CA GLU A 306 26.25 -23.48 1.75
C GLU A 306 26.33 -22.69 3.06
N LEU A 307 25.57 -23.13 4.05
CA LEU A 307 25.62 -22.57 5.39
C LEU A 307 26.90 -23.06 6.09
N TYR A 308 27.56 -22.16 6.81
CA TYR A 308 28.84 -22.42 7.44
C TYR A 308 28.82 -22.01 8.92
N ASN A 309 29.21 -22.94 9.80
CA ASN A 309 29.43 -22.63 11.20
C ASN A 309 30.83 -22.05 11.36
N VAL A 310 30.90 -20.73 11.53
CA VAL A 310 32.15 -19.99 11.68
C VAL A 310 32.83 -20.34 13.00
N THR A 311 32.06 -20.57 14.07
CA THR A 311 32.58 -20.94 15.39
C THR A 311 33.35 -22.26 15.35
N SER A 312 32.84 -23.27 14.65
CA SER A 312 33.50 -24.58 14.52
C SER A 312 34.33 -24.74 13.25
N SER A 313 34.29 -23.77 12.33
CA SER A 313 34.92 -23.83 11.02
C SER A 313 34.49 -25.04 10.16
N VAL A 314 33.22 -25.42 10.22
CA VAL A 314 32.65 -26.58 9.51
C VAL A 314 31.41 -26.17 8.73
N GLY A 315 31.24 -26.72 7.51
CA GLY A 315 30.02 -26.54 6.72
C GLY A 315 28.86 -27.34 7.30
N ILE A 316 27.65 -26.80 7.23
CA ILE A 316 26.45 -27.48 7.71
C ILE A 316 25.97 -28.43 6.60
N ASN A 317 25.81 -29.72 6.91
CA ASN A 317 25.40 -30.70 5.91
C ASN A 317 24.02 -30.36 5.33
N ASN A 318 23.75 -30.88 4.14
CA ASN A 318 22.46 -30.74 3.45
C ASN A 318 22.06 -29.29 3.11
N THR A 319 22.99 -28.32 3.20
CA THR A 319 22.75 -26.90 2.87
C THR A 319 23.36 -26.44 1.55
N LEU A 320 24.12 -27.28 0.85
CA LEU A 320 24.77 -26.89 -0.40
C LEU A 320 23.74 -26.66 -1.51
N ILE A 321 23.62 -25.40 -1.92
CA ILE A 321 22.93 -24.95 -3.12
C ILE A 321 23.97 -24.87 -4.24
N ARG A 322 23.70 -25.55 -5.36
CA ARG A 322 24.52 -25.55 -6.57
C ARG A 322 23.66 -25.20 -7.77
N THR A 323 23.88 -24.03 -8.38
CA THR A 323 23.07 -23.55 -9.52
C THR A 323 23.92 -22.90 -10.60
N ASN A 324 23.46 -22.97 -11.85
CA ASN A 324 24.00 -22.25 -13.00
C ASN A 324 23.03 -21.20 -13.54
N ALA A 325 22.05 -20.78 -12.73
CA ALA A 325 21.12 -19.72 -13.08
C ALA A 325 21.87 -18.40 -13.35
N ILE A 326 21.51 -17.73 -14.44
CA ILE A 326 21.98 -16.37 -14.73
C ILE A 326 21.14 -15.34 -13.98
N PHE A 327 21.68 -14.12 -13.79
CA PHE A 327 21.04 -13.06 -13.00
C PHE A 327 19.55 -12.83 -13.34
N ASP A 328 19.20 -12.74 -14.62
CA ASP A 328 17.82 -12.49 -15.06
C ASP A 328 16.84 -13.63 -14.75
N ASN A 329 17.36 -14.83 -14.52
CA ASN A 329 16.60 -16.05 -14.23
C ASN A 329 16.90 -16.61 -12.83
N LYS A 330 17.51 -15.82 -11.94
CA LYS A 330 17.83 -16.30 -10.59
C LYS A 330 16.55 -16.59 -9.83
N GLN A 331 16.55 -17.68 -9.08
CA GLN A 331 15.44 -18.11 -8.24
C GLN A 331 15.96 -18.42 -6.84
N THR A 332 15.10 -18.24 -5.84
CA THR A 332 15.39 -18.69 -4.49
C THR A 332 15.37 -20.21 -4.47
N GLU A 333 16.52 -20.79 -4.14
CA GLU A 333 16.69 -22.22 -3.94
C GLU A 333 16.66 -22.51 -2.43
N ARG A 334 16.09 -23.65 -2.06
CA ARG A 334 15.91 -24.07 -0.66
C ARG A 334 16.63 -25.39 -0.41
N SER A 335 17.31 -25.48 0.72
CA SER A 335 17.94 -26.72 1.20
C SER A 335 16.92 -27.75 1.69
N ASN A 336 17.40 -28.95 2.03
CA ASN A 336 16.62 -29.87 2.85
C ASN A 336 16.42 -29.31 4.27
N ASP A 337 15.55 -29.94 5.06
CA ASP A 337 15.42 -29.64 6.48
C ASP A 337 16.74 -29.91 7.21
N ILE A 338 17.24 -28.90 7.91
CA ILE A 338 18.54 -28.88 8.59
C ILE A 338 18.41 -28.70 10.10
N ILE A 339 17.21 -28.85 10.67
CA ILE A 339 16.99 -28.70 12.13
C ILE A 339 17.93 -29.57 12.97
N ASN A 340 18.25 -30.78 12.48
CA ASN A 340 19.13 -31.74 13.15
C ASN A 340 20.62 -31.53 12.85
N GLU A 341 20.95 -30.70 11.85
CA GLU A 341 22.33 -30.37 11.48
C GLU A 341 22.84 -29.15 12.28
N LEU A 342 21.93 -28.40 12.91
CA LEU A 342 22.24 -27.23 13.71
C LEU A 342 22.38 -27.59 15.21
N PRO A 343 23.47 -27.18 15.88
CA PRO A 343 23.65 -27.44 17.30
C PRO A 343 22.65 -26.66 18.18
N ASP A 344 22.44 -27.14 19.40
CA ASP A 344 21.56 -26.49 20.40
C ASP A 344 22.29 -25.36 21.17
N THR A 345 23.58 -25.17 20.92
CA THR A 345 24.40 -24.10 21.49
C THR A 345 24.45 -22.90 20.56
N GLU A 346 24.72 -21.72 21.11
CA GLU A 346 24.98 -20.52 20.30
C GLU A 346 26.20 -20.72 19.38
N ILE A 347 26.03 -20.36 18.11
CA ILE A 347 27.05 -20.42 17.06
C ILE A 347 27.02 -19.15 16.21
N THR A 348 28.14 -18.81 15.60
CA THR A 348 28.20 -17.80 14.55
C THR A 348 27.95 -18.48 13.21
N LEU A 349 26.80 -18.16 12.60
CA LEU A 349 26.47 -18.61 11.26
C LEU A 349 27.04 -17.65 10.22
N GLY A 350 27.49 -18.22 9.12
CA GLY A 350 27.91 -17.51 7.93
C GLY A 350 27.60 -18.34 6.70
N ILE A 351 28.14 -17.93 5.56
CA ILE A 351 28.09 -18.72 4.33
C ILE A 351 29.50 -19.08 3.89
N ARG A 352 29.63 -20.26 3.28
CA ARG A 352 30.79 -20.63 2.48
C ARG A 352 30.36 -20.67 1.03
N PHE A 353 31.03 -19.89 0.19
CA PHE A 353 30.65 -19.77 -1.22
C PHE A 353 31.85 -19.76 -2.17
N SER A 354 31.68 -20.35 -3.35
CA SER A 354 32.72 -20.43 -4.39
C SER A 354 32.10 -20.45 -5.79
N SER A 355 32.96 -20.21 -6.78
CA SER A 355 32.68 -20.58 -8.15
C SER A 355 33.12 -22.02 -8.38
N GLU A 356 32.40 -22.83 -9.16
CA GLU A 356 32.86 -24.18 -9.45
C GLU A 356 34.05 -24.17 -10.43
N LEU A 357 34.02 -23.26 -11.40
CA LEU A 357 35.09 -23.06 -12.37
C LEU A 357 35.95 -21.86 -11.98
N ASN A 358 37.26 -22.10 -11.81
CA ASN A 358 38.20 -21.04 -11.49
C ASN A 358 38.35 -20.06 -12.68
N GLY A 359 38.11 -18.78 -12.40
CA GLY A 359 38.07 -17.67 -13.35
C GLY A 359 36.65 -17.20 -13.69
N GLU A 360 35.63 -18.00 -13.41
CA GLU A 360 34.23 -17.70 -13.76
C GLU A 360 33.48 -17.04 -12.62
N PHE A 361 32.62 -16.06 -12.91
CA PHE A 361 31.90 -15.30 -11.89
C PHE A 361 30.77 -16.12 -11.25
N SER A 362 30.68 -16.02 -9.93
CA SER A 362 29.57 -16.52 -9.12
C SER A 362 29.22 -15.53 -8.02
N ALA A 363 27.93 -15.41 -7.72
CA ALA A 363 27.40 -14.62 -6.63
C ALA A 363 26.56 -15.51 -5.71
N SER A 364 26.59 -15.25 -4.40
CA SER A 364 25.81 -16.04 -3.44
C SER A 364 24.31 -15.75 -3.47
N GLY A 365 23.92 -14.54 -3.88
CA GLY A 365 22.57 -14.02 -3.62
C GLY A 365 22.40 -13.57 -2.16
N ILE A 366 21.16 -13.48 -1.70
CA ILE A 366 20.77 -13.13 -0.34
C ILE A 366 20.49 -14.41 0.46
N PRO A 367 21.39 -14.80 1.38
CA PRO A 367 21.20 -15.99 2.19
C PRO A 367 20.26 -15.74 3.38
N TYR A 368 19.25 -16.59 3.50
CA TYR A 368 18.30 -16.63 4.62
C TYR A 368 18.34 -17.97 5.35
N LEU A 369 18.15 -17.91 6.66
CA LEU A 369 17.74 -19.04 7.47
C LEU A 369 16.22 -18.93 7.68
N VAL A 370 15.48 -19.94 7.26
CA VAL A 370 14.01 -19.98 7.36
C VAL A 370 13.61 -20.99 8.41
N ILE A 371 12.95 -20.53 9.47
CA ILE A 371 12.51 -21.34 10.60
C ILE A 371 11.00 -21.46 10.53
N LYS A 372 10.49 -22.69 10.49
CA LYS A 372 9.06 -22.96 10.50
C LYS A 372 8.68 -23.63 11.81
N ARG A 373 7.64 -23.12 12.47
CA ARG A 373 7.12 -23.74 13.70
C ARG A 373 6.32 -25.01 13.40
N SER A 374 6.39 -25.97 14.32
CA SER A 374 5.51 -27.14 14.37
C SER A 374 4.16 -26.72 14.94
N ASN A 375 3.09 -27.01 14.21
CA ASN A 375 1.71 -26.81 14.66
C ASN A 375 1.36 -27.69 15.86
#